data_AF-A0A962H838-F1
#
_entry.id   AF-A0A962H838-F1
#
_cell.length_a   1.000
_cell.length_b   1.000
_cell.length_c   1.000
_cell.angle_alpha   90.00
_cell.angle_beta   90.00
_cell.angle_gamma   90.00
#
_symmetry.space_group_name_H-M   'P 1'
#
loop_
_entity.id
_entity.type
_entity.pdbx_description
1 polymer ?
#
loop_
_entity_poly.entity_id
_entity_poly.type
_entity_poly.pdbx_seq_one_letter_code
_entity_poly.pdbx_strand_id
1 'polypeptide(L)'
;RGLGVIVVRNATRRDSADRQQPFNLQVPNGTQTISPTPPGAMVYSIDRLQVMQGDLLRGKGGTSNPLPGRRVLARRLHDTPFTALQIEGSPGSYPIHLDGSVAIVVPAERALTWQSLSPEENPVVRERVWLSLVPGEIRVCGGCHGVNDVDQIGQPGASNPPEALRTLLQHWQLQAGELFTDGFE
;
A
#
# COMPACT_ATOMS: atom_id res chain seq x y z
N ARG A 1 8.40 17.20 7.28
CA ARG A 1 7.11 17.57 7.93
C ARG A 1 5.96 17.15 7.00
N GLY A 2 4.74 16.89 7.49
CA GLY A 2 3.59 16.53 6.63
C GLY A 2 3.60 15.09 6.09
N LEU A 3 4.17 14.14 6.84
CA LEU A 3 4.25 12.73 6.44
C LEU A 3 3.42 11.86 7.39
N GLY A 4 2.94 10.73 6.90
CA GLY A 4 2.42 9.62 7.69
C GLY A 4 3.03 8.29 7.25
N VAL A 5 2.77 7.23 8.01
CA VAL A 5 3.24 5.87 7.70
C VAL A 5 2.04 4.93 7.59
N ILE A 6 1.99 4.15 6.51
CA ILE A 6 1.06 3.03 6.34
C ILE A 6 1.85 1.75 6.54
N VAL A 7 1.32 0.86 7.37
CA VAL A 7 1.90 -0.46 7.62
C VAL A 7 0.86 -1.53 7.36
N VAL A 8 1.23 -2.53 6.56
CA VAL A 8 0.43 -3.75 6.35
C VAL A 8 1.20 -4.91 6.95
N ARG A 9 0.55 -5.72 7.80
CA ARG A 9 1.20 -6.89 8.41
C ARG A 9 1.37 -8.03 7.42
N ASN A 10 0.32 -8.37 6.66
CA ASN A 10 0.41 -9.36 5.61
C ASN A 10 -0.55 -9.03 4.46
N ALA A 11 -0.01 -8.62 3.31
CA ALA A 11 -0.75 -8.23 2.12
C ALA A 11 -1.46 -9.40 1.41
N THR A 12 -1.12 -10.66 1.71
CA THR A 12 -1.84 -11.83 1.18
C THR A 12 -3.12 -12.12 1.97
N ARG A 13 -3.26 -11.60 3.20
CA ARG A 13 -4.47 -11.79 4.03
C ARG A 13 -5.47 -10.68 3.83
N ARG A 14 -6.74 -11.07 3.68
CA ARG A 14 -7.88 -10.17 3.44
C ARG A 14 -9.12 -10.75 4.10
N ASP A 15 -10.04 -9.88 4.47
CA ASP A 15 -11.31 -10.26 5.08
C ASP A 15 -12.11 -11.27 4.23
N SER A 16 -12.79 -12.21 4.90
CA SER A 16 -13.59 -13.26 4.23
C SER A 16 -14.72 -12.74 3.31
N ALA A 17 -15.21 -11.52 3.54
CA ALA A 17 -16.21 -10.88 2.71
C ALA A 17 -15.61 -10.28 1.42
N ASP A 18 -14.30 -10.15 1.34
CA ASP A 18 -13.62 -9.56 0.20
C ASP A 18 -13.47 -10.55 -0.96
N ARG A 19 -14.52 -10.67 -1.78
CA ARG A 19 -14.62 -11.69 -2.86
C ARG A 19 -14.57 -11.11 -4.27
N GLN A 20 -14.35 -9.80 -4.41
CA GLN A 20 -14.48 -9.08 -5.68
C GLN A 20 -13.14 -8.84 -6.39
N GLN A 21 -12.05 -9.35 -5.84
CA GLN A 21 -10.71 -9.25 -6.43
C GLN A 21 -9.99 -10.60 -6.26
N PRO A 22 -8.82 -10.83 -6.88
CA PRO A 22 -8.07 -12.06 -6.76
C PRO A 22 -7.93 -12.56 -5.32
N PHE A 23 -8.30 -13.82 -5.10
CA PHE A 23 -8.45 -14.42 -3.77
C PHE A 23 -7.17 -15.10 -3.29
N ASN A 24 -6.56 -15.92 -4.16
CA ASN A 24 -5.33 -16.64 -3.82
C ASN A 24 -4.13 -15.76 -4.13
N LEU A 25 -3.41 -15.36 -3.10
CA LEU A 25 -2.28 -14.43 -3.19
C LEU A 25 -1.03 -15.09 -2.63
N GLN A 26 0.11 -14.84 -3.26
CA GLN A 26 1.42 -15.22 -2.76
C GLN A 26 2.41 -14.08 -2.92
N VAL A 27 3.33 -13.96 -1.97
CA VAL A 27 4.61 -13.30 -2.21
C VAL A 27 5.55 -14.36 -2.78
N PRO A 28 6.16 -14.17 -3.96
CA PRO A 28 7.11 -15.13 -4.50
C PRO A 28 8.20 -15.47 -3.47
N ASN A 29 8.39 -16.77 -3.19
CA ASN A 29 9.31 -17.29 -2.17
C ASN A 29 9.01 -16.87 -0.72
N GLY A 30 7.81 -16.36 -0.44
CA GLY A 30 7.39 -15.86 0.86
C GLY A 30 6.06 -16.47 1.33
N THR A 31 5.30 -15.67 2.09
CA THR A 31 3.97 -16.04 2.58
C THR A 31 2.96 -16.19 1.45
N GLN A 32 1.94 -16.99 1.71
CA GLN A 32 0.80 -17.17 0.81
C GLN A 32 -0.50 -17.35 1.59
N THR A 33 -1.61 -16.95 0.96
CA THR A 33 -2.97 -17.21 1.41
C THR A 33 -3.71 -17.81 0.23
N ILE A 34 -3.92 -19.13 0.27
CA ILE A 34 -4.49 -19.90 -0.85
C ILE A 34 -5.64 -20.74 -0.33
N SER A 35 -6.82 -20.57 -0.94
CA SER A 35 -7.97 -21.41 -0.69
C SER A 35 -7.69 -22.85 -1.15
N PRO A 36 -8.02 -23.88 -0.34
CA PRO A 36 -7.99 -25.26 -0.80
C PRO A 36 -9.15 -25.57 -1.77
N THR A 37 -10.08 -24.63 -2.01
CA THR A 37 -11.29 -24.85 -2.80
C THR A 37 -11.57 -23.69 -3.78
N PRO A 38 -11.75 -23.97 -5.09
CA PRO A 38 -11.53 -25.26 -5.74
C PRO A 38 -10.03 -25.61 -5.82
N PRO A 39 -9.66 -26.90 -5.84
CA PRO A 39 -8.26 -27.31 -6.03
C PRO A 39 -7.70 -26.78 -7.35
N GLY A 40 -6.45 -26.32 -7.33
CA GLY A 40 -5.76 -25.84 -8.54
C GLY A 40 -6.24 -24.46 -9.03
N ALA A 41 -6.99 -23.71 -8.22
CA ALA A 41 -7.35 -22.34 -8.55
C ALA A 41 -6.11 -21.47 -8.79
N MET A 42 -6.24 -20.50 -9.71
CA MET A 42 -5.17 -19.57 -10.05
C MET A 42 -4.62 -18.86 -8.81
N VAL A 43 -3.30 -18.77 -8.71
CA VAL A 43 -2.57 -18.06 -7.65
C VAL A 43 -1.91 -16.83 -8.25
N TYR A 44 -2.12 -15.67 -7.63
CA TYR A 44 -1.58 -14.41 -8.11
C TYR A 44 -0.39 -14.00 -7.26
N SER A 45 0.75 -13.76 -7.90
CA SER A 45 1.94 -13.23 -7.25
C SER A 45 1.80 -11.72 -7.03
N ILE A 46 2.21 -11.25 -5.85
CA ILE A 46 2.34 -9.83 -5.51
C ILE A 46 3.72 -9.59 -4.89
N ASP A 47 4.44 -8.57 -5.34
CA ASP A 47 5.81 -8.26 -4.85
C ASP A 47 6.00 -6.81 -4.40
N ARG A 48 5.03 -5.94 -4.70
CA ARG A 48 5.07 -4.53 -4.34
C ARG A 48 3.68 -3.96 -4.11
N LEU A 49 3.62 -2.93 -3.29
CA LEU A 49 2.43 -2.12 -3.07
C LEU A 49 2.69 -0.69 -3.56
N GLN A 50 1.89 -0.24 -4.51
CA GLN A 50 1.98 1.09 -5.11
C GLN A 50 0.92 2.01 -4.53
N VAL A 51 1.37 3.11 -3.94
CA VAL A 51 0.51 4.21 -3.50
C VAL A 51 0.19 5.13 -4.67
N MET A 52 -1.06 5.57 -4.70
CA MET A 52 -1.62 6.48 -5.70
C MET A 52 -2.25 7.67 -4.97
N GLN A 53 -2.15 8.86 -5.56
CA GLN A 53 -2.80 10.06 -5.05
C GLN A 53 -4.00 10.47 -5.91
N GLY A 54 -5.00 11.06 -5.26
CA GLY A 54 -6.19 11.59 -5.90
C GLY A 54 -5.97 13.00 -6.41
N ASP A 55 -5.89 13.17 -7.73
CA ASP A 55 -5.75 14.48 -8.36
C ASP A 55 -7.06 14.94 -9.00
N LEU A 56 -7.32 16.24 -8.87
CA LEU A 56 -8.45 16.92 -9.51
C LEU A 56 -8.09 17.29 -10.96
N LEU A 57 -8.19 16.32 -11.88
CA LEU A 57 -7.68 16.48 -13.26
C LEU A 57 -8.75 16.49 -14.35
N ARG A 58 -9.93 15.94 -14.10
CA ARG A 58 -10.95 15.80 -15.14
C ARG A 58 -12.10 16.78 -14.92
N GLY A 59 -12.14 17.83 -15.73
CA GLY A 59 -13.34 18.66 -15.89
C GLY A 59 -14.42 17.94 -16.71
N LYS A 60 -15.68 18.30 -16.51
CA LYS A 60 -16.81 17.77 -17.30
C LYS A 60 -16.93 18.57 -18.61
N GLY A 61 -17.25 17.98 -19.75
CA GLY A 61 -17.43 18.73 -21.02
C GLY A 61 -16.25 18.72 -22.01
N GLY A 62 -15.24 17.85 -21.80
CA GLY A 62 -14.12 17.67 -22.74
C GLY A 62 -12.83 18.39 -22.30
N THR A 63 -11.82 18.41 -23.17
CA THR A 63 -10.50 18.99 -22.87
C THR A 63 -10.36 20.46 -23.31
N SER A 64 -11.17 20.91 -24.28
CA SER A 64 -11.07 22.27 -24.82
C SER A 64 -11.75 23.35 -23.97
N ASN A 65 -12.92 23.05 -23.39
CA ASN A 65 -13.70 23.96 -22.54
C ASN A 65 -14.42 23.20 -21.42
N PRO A 66 -13.69 22.64 -20.42
CA PRO A 66 -14.34 21.92 -19.33
C PRO A 66 -15.20 22.85 -18.46
N LEU A 67 -16.39 22.38 -18.08
CA LEU A 67 -17.21 22.94 -17.02
C LEU A 67 -16.41 23.08 -15.70
N PRO A 68 -16.71 24.09 -14.88
CA PRO A 68 -16.17 24.20 -13.54
C PRO A 68 -16.44 22.94 -12.69
N GLY A 69 -15.47 22.58 -11.85
CA GLY A 69 -15.47 21.33 -11.08
C GLY A 69 -14.57 20.25 -11.70
N ARG A 70 -13.89 19.48 -10.87
CA ARG A 70 -12.94 18.45 -11.31
C ARG A 70 -13.22 17.14 -10.58
N ARG A 71 -13.18 16.02 -11.31
CA ARG A 71 -13.28 14.67 -10.73
C ARG A 71 -11.90 14.22 -10.26
N VAL A 72 -11.85 13.63 -9.07
CA VAL A 72 -10.67 12.96 -8.52
C VAL A 72 -10.32 11.74 -9.38
N LEU A 73 -9.09 11.65 -9.86
CA LEU A 73 -8.53 10.49 -10.54
C LEU A 73 -7.29 10.01 -9.79
N ALA A 74 -7.13 8.69 -9.67
CA ALA A 74 -5.91 8.10 -9.15
C ALA A 74 -4.76 8.33 -10.13
N ARG A 75 -3.67 8.91 -9.62
CA ARG A 75 -2.41 9.11 -10.32
C ARG A 75 -1.29 8.47 -9.50
N ARG A 76 -0.23 8.04 -10.17
CA ARG A 76 0.99 7.61 -9.47
C ARG A 76 1.43 8.71 -8.53
N LEU A 77 1.83 8.31 -7.32
CA LEU A 77 2.28 9.24 -6.30
C LEU A 77 3.45 10.06 -6.85
N HIS A 78 3.31 11.37 -6.80
CA HIS A 78 4.33 12.33 -7.24
C HIS A 78 4.55 13.45 -6.21
N ASP A 79 3.71 13.53 -5.18
CA ASP A 79 3.93 14.31 -3.98
C ASP A 79 4.71 13.49 -2.94
N THR A 80 5.95 13.14 -3.27
CA THR A 80 6.81 12.25 -2.44
C THR A 80 8.00 13.01 -1.87
N PRO A 81 7.86 13.69 -0.72
CA PRO A 81 9.01 14.29 -0.04
C PRO A 81 9.93 13.22 0.59
N PHE A 82 9.52 11.95 0.59
CA PHE A 82 10.32 10.80 1.01
C PHE A 82 10.23 9.69 -0.05
N THR A 83 11.35 9.38 -0.68
CA THR A 83 11.47 8.34 -1.72
C THR A 83 12.35 7.17 -1.30
N ALA A 84 12.93 7.21 -0.11
CA ALA A 84 13.76 6.11 0.35
C ALA A 84 12.93 4.83 0.48
N LEU A 85 13.58 3.70 0.18
CA LEU A 85 12.98 2.36 0.12
C LEU A 85 11.89 2.18 -0.95
N GLN A 86 11.60 3.21 -1.77
CA GLN A 86 10.82 2.99 -2.98
C GLN A 86 11.60 2.11 -3.95
N ILE A 87 10.86 1.32 -4.72
CA ILE A 87 11.42 0.56 -5.82
C ILE A 87 11.85 1.55 -6.90
N GLU A 88 13.13 1.50 -7.27
CA GLU A 88 13.70 2.35 -8.29
C GLU A 88 12.93 2.22 -9.62
N GLY A 89 12.62 3.35 -10.26
CA GLY A 89 11.84 3.39 -11.50
C GLY A 89 10.34 3.15 -11.34
N SER A 90 9.83 2.89 -10.12
CA SER A 90 8.41 2.65 -9.84
C SER A 90 7.89 3.61 -8.76
N PRO A 91 7.53 4.87 -9.13
CA PRO A 91 7.13 5.89 -8.16
C PRO A 91 5.96 5.45 -7.28
N GLY A 92 6.12 5.65 -5.97
CA GLY A 92 5.14 5.27 -4.96
C GLY A 92 5.04 3.77 -4.69
N SER A 93 5.88 2.94 -5.32
CA SER A 93 5.92 1.49 -5.09
C SER A 93 6.95 1.13 -4.02
N TYR A 94 6.53 0.30 -3.06
CA TYR A 94 7.36 -0.23 -1.99
C TYR A 94 7.33 -1.75 -2.02
N PRO A 95 8.43 -2.44 -1.68
CA PRO A 95 8.48 -3.90 -1.70
C PRO A 95 7.50 -4.51 -0.68
N ILE A 96 6.85 -5.60 -1.07
CA ILE A 96 6.19 -6.51 -0.14
C ILE A 96 7.26 -7.50 0.33
N HIS A 97 7.52 -7.53 1.63
CA HIS A 97 8.52 -8.43 2.21
C HIS A 97 8.04 -9.89 2.17
N LEU A 98 8.98 -10.83 2.39
CA LEU A 98 8.67 -12.27 2.36
C LEU A 98 7.62 -12.69 3.39
N ASP A 99 7.47 -11.96 4.50
CA ASP A 99 6.40 -12.17 5.50
C ASP A 99 5.04 -11.56 5.09
N GLY A 100 4.97 -10.96 3.89
CA GLY A 100 3.81 -10.25 3.36
C GLY A 100 3.70 -8.80 3.85
N SER A 101 4.61 -8.33 4.70
CA SER A 101 4.50 -7.00 5.27
C SER A 101 4.93 -5.90 4.31
N VAL A 102 4.37 -4.71 4.53
CA VAL A 102 4.69 -3.50 3.78
C VAL A 102 4.74 -2.33 4.76
N ALA A 103 5.70 -1.42 4.60
CA ALA A 103 5.75 -0.17 5.32
C ALA A 103 6.05 0.96 4.33
N ILE A 104 5.20 1.99 4.35
CA ILE A 104 5.21 3.05 3.35
C ILE A 104 5.13 4.39 4.03
N VAL A 105 6.04 5.30 3.68
CA VAL A 105 5.93 6.71 4.05
C VAL A 105 5.11 7.42 2.97
N VAL A 106 4.06 8.12 3.38
CA VAL A 106 3.13 8.79 2.48
C VAL A 106 2.96 10.26 2.85
N PRO A 107 2.60 11.15 1.90
CA PRO A 107 2.21 12.51 2.25
C PRO A 107 0.92 12.48 3.08
N ALA A 108 0.93 13.18 4.21
CA ALA A 108 -0.29 13.45 4.98
C ALA A 108 -1.19 14.42 4.22
N GLU A 109 -2.46 14.51 4.61
CA GLU A 109 -3.44 15.48 4.07
C GLU A 109 -3.68 15.33 2.55
N ARG A 110 -3.40 14.12 2.04
CA ARG A 110 -3.70 13.73 0.67
C ARG A 110 -4.78 12.65 0.64
N ALA A 111 -5.58 12.67 -0.42
CA ALA A 111 -6.43 11.53 -0.76
C ALA A 111 -5.53 10.46 -1.37
N LEU A 112 -5.34 9.37 -0.64
CA LEU A 112 -4.48 8.25 -1.01
C LEU A 112 -5.30 7.00 -1.23
N THR A 113 -4.84 6.18 -2.16
CA THR A 113 -5.28 4.81 -2.36
C THR A 113 -4.07 3.99 -2.79
N TRP A 114 -4.20 2.67 -2.89
CA TRP A 114 -3.07 1.82 -3.23
C TRP A 114 -3.48 0.55 -3.96
N GLN A 115 -2.49 -0.11 -4.54
CA GLN A 115 -2.66 -1.39 -5.22
C GLN A 115 -1.46 -2.29 -5.02
N SER A 116 -1.68 -3.59 -4.83
CA SER A 116 -0.61 -4.58 -4.98
C SER A 116 -0.39 -4.87 -6.46
N LEU A 117 0.86 -5.02 -6.86
CA LEU A 117 1.25 -5.33 -8.23
C LEU A 117 1.93 -6.70 -8.29
N SER A 118 1.80 -7.37 -9.43
CA SER A 118 2.62 -8.53 -9.77
C SER A 118 4.06 -8.10 -10.07
N PRO A 119 5.01 -9.05 -10.15
CA PRO A 119 6.39 -8.75 -10.56
C PRO A 119 6.50 -8.03 -11.92
N GLU A 120 5.53 -8.26 -12.81
CA GLU A 120 5.40 -7.61 -14.12
C GLU A 120 4.63 -6.27 -14.06
N GLU A 121 4.43 -5.71 -12.87
CA GLU A 121 3.73 -4.46 -12.59
C GLU A 121 2.23 -4.43 -12.96
N ASN A 122 1.61 -5.59 -13.12
CA ASN A 122 0.17 -5.68 -13.34
C ASN A 122 -0.58 -5.54 -12.01
N PRO A 123 -1.62 -4.68 -11.89
CA PRO A 123 -2.30 -4.54 -10.62
C PRO A 123 -3.23 -5.71 -10.31
N VAL A 124 -3.05 -6.28 -9.11
CA VAL A 124 -3.73 -7.50 -8.65
C VAL A 124 -4.87 -7.15 -7.70
N VAL A 125 -4.56 -6.53 -6.55
CA VAL A 125 -5.55 -6.07 -5.56
C VAL A 125 -5.46 -4.55 -5.44
N ARG A 126 -6.60 -3.89 -5.31
CA ARG A 126 -6.74 -2.44 -5.22
C ARG A 126 -7.51 -2.08 -3.95
N GLU A 127 -7.01 -1.11 -3.22
CA GLU A 127 -7.81 -0.37 -2.27
C GLU A 127 -8.85 0.44 -3.06
N ARG A 128 -10.11 0.39 -2.63
CA ARG A 128 -11.24 0.97 -3.38
C ARG A 128 -11.85 2.17 -2.70
N VAL A 129 -11.25 2.58 -1.58
CA VAL A 129 -11.58 3.83 -0.90
C VAL A 129 -10.40 4.81 -0.96
N TRP A 130 -10.73 6.08 -0.74
CA TRP A 130 -9.74 7.12 -0.47
C TRP A 130 -9.53 7.22 1.03
N LEU A 131 -8.28 7.18 1.45
CA LEU A 131 -7.88 7.42 2.82
C LEU A 131 -6.99 8.65 2.90
N SER A 132 -7.04 9.33 4.04
CA SER A 132 -6.10 10.38 4.38
C SER A 132 -5.50 10.09 5.74
N LEU A 133 -4.25 10.55 5.91
CA LEU A 133 -3.53 10.51 7.16
C LEU A 133 -3.32 11.94 7.66
N VAL A 134 -3.31 12.13 8.97
CA VAL A 134 -2.82 13.37 9.58
C VAL A 134 -1.29 13.34 9.70
N PRO A 135 -0.60 14.51 9.75
CA PRO A 135 0.85 14.53 9.93
C PRO A 135 1.28 13.77 11.20
N GLY A 136 2.25 12.87 11.05
CA GLY A 136 2.78 12.02 12.12
C GLY A 136 1.98 10.74 12.38
N GLU A 137 0.86 10.51 11.69
CA GLU A 137 0.07 9.30 11.88
C GLU A 137 0.82 8.04 11.42
N ILE A 138 0.75 6.97 12.21
CA ILE A 138 1.11 5.61 11.81
C ILE A 138 -0.18 4.79 11.76
N ARG A 139 -0.61 4.41 10.56
CA ARG A 139 -1.81 3.59 10.34
C ARG A 139 -1.41 2.16 10.03
N VAL A 140 -1.88 1.22 10.85
CA VAL A 140 -1.53 -0.20 10.73
C VAL A 140 -2.76 -1.02 10.35
N CYS A 141 -2.63 -1.83 9.30
CA CYS A 141 -3.63 -2.76 8.82
C CYS A 141 -3.14 -4.19 9.02
N GLY A 142 -4.00 -5.09 9.50
CA GLY A 142 -3.71 -6.53 9.55
C GLY A 142 -3.59 -7.18 8.16
N GLY A 143 -4.20 -6.56 7.14
CA GLY A 143 -4.19 -7.01 5.75
C GLY A 143 -4.77 -5.94 4.81
N CYS A 144 -4.77 -6.19 3.49
CA CYS A 144 -5.20 -5.25 2.45
C CYS A 144 -6.73 -5.33 2.24
N HIS A 145 -7.48 -4.78 3.20
CA HIS A 145 -8.88 -5.02 3.58
C HIS A 145 -8.92 -5.86 4.87
N GLY A 146 -8.53 -5.20 5.97
CA GLY A 146 -8.26 -5.82 7.26
C GLY A 146 -9.33 -6.81 7.70
N VAL A 147 -8.87 -7.97 8.16
CA VAL A 147 -9.72 -9.06 8.66
C VAL A 147 -10.52 -8.56 9.87
N ASN A 148 -11.85 -8.62 9.78
CA ASN A 148 -12.72 -8.27 10.90
C ASN A 148 -12.86 -9.44 11.89
N ASP A 149 -13.16 -10.64 11.37
CA ASP A 149 -13.26 -11.87 12.17
C ASP A 149 -12.28 -12.93 11.65
N VAL A 150 -12.52 -13.40 10.42
CA VAL A 150 -11.64 -14.34 9.72
C VAL A 150 -11.30 -13.88 8.31
N ASP A 151 -10.14 -14.31 7.86
CA ASP A 151 -9.67 -14.09 6.51
C ASP A 151 -10.39 -15.00 5.51
N GLN A 152 -10.05 -14.82 4.25
CA GLN A 152 -10.53 -15.60 3.11
C GLN A 152 -10.42 -17.13 3.28
N ILE A 153 -9.49 -17.65 4.08
CA ILE A 153 -9.32 -19.09 4.31
C ILE A 153 -9.72 -19.52 5.73
N GLY A 154 -10.44 -18.66 6.46
CA GLY A 154 -10.95 -18.96 7.80
C GLY A 154 -9.93 -18.78 8.93
N GLN A 155 -8.81 -18.10 8.68
CA GLN A 155 -7.79 -17.83 9.69
C GLN A 155 -8.02 -16.47 10.35
N PRO A 156 -7.58 -16.26 11.60
CA PRO A 156 -7.62 -14.93 12.21
C PRO A 156 -6.71 -13.93 11.46
N GLY A 157 -6.93 -12.64 11.74
CA GLY A 157 -6.10 -11.56 11.20
C GLY A 157 -4.60 -11.75 11.45
N ALA A 158 -3.76 -11.22 10.54
CA ALA A 158 -2.30 -11.39 10.64
C ALA A 158 -1.74 -10.73 11.91
N SER A 159 -0.93 -11.48 12.65
CA SER A 159 -0.27 -11.03 13.88
C SER A 159 1.26 -10.97 13.78
N ASN A 160 1.83 -11.31 12.62
CA ASN A 160 3.28 -11.26 12.42
C ASN A 160 3.82 -9.83 12.68
N PRO A 161 4.97 -9.69 13.35
CA PRO A 161 5.70 -8.44 13.38
C PRO A 161 6.07 -8.04 11.94
N PRO A 162 5.72 -6.82 11.49
CA PRO A 162 5.95 -6.42 10.09
C PRO A 162 7.43 -6.15 9.84
N GLU A 163 8.08 -7.05 9.11
CA GLU A 163 9.49 -6.95 8.73
C GLU A 163 9.81 -5.69 7.90
N ALA A 164 8.88 -5.27 7.04
CA ALA A 164 9.00 -4.03 6.29
C ALA A 164 9.09 -2.79 7.20
N LEU A 165 8.35 -2.78 8.33
CA LEU A 165 8.44 -1.68 9.29
C LEU A 165 9.78 -1.68 10.02
N ARG A 166 10.30 -2.87 10.39
CA ARG A 166 11.65 -2.98 10.97
C ARG A 166 12.69 -2.40 10.02
N THR A 167 12.61 -2.75 8.74
CA THR A 167 13.51 -2.24 7.70
C THR A 167 13.42 -0.72 7.55
N LEU A 168 12.20 -0.17 7.54
CA LEU A 168 11.98 1.28 7.51
C LEU A 168 12.60 1.99 8.72
N LEU A 169 12.38 1.46 9.94
CA LEU A 169 12.91 2.05 11.16
C LEU A 169 14.44 1.96 11.24
N GLN A 170 15.03 0.88 10.75
CA GLN A 170 16.49 0.75 10.65
C GLN A 170 17.09 1.73 9.66
N HIS A 171 16.47 1.89 8.49
CA HIS A 171 16.86 2.91 7.53
C HIS A 171 16.80 4.30 8.18
N TRP A 172 15.69 4.62 8.85
CA TRP A 172 15.53 5.88 9.57
C TRP A 172 16.62 6.06 10.62
N GLN A 173 16.91 5.05 11.45
CA GLN A 173 17.91 5.13 12.50
C GLN A 173 19.31 5.46 11.95
N LEU A 174 19.68 4.85 10.82
CA LEU A 174 20.97 5.10 10.18
C LEU A 174 21.06 6.51 9.57
N GLN A 175 19.93 7.06 9.13
CA GLN A 175 19.86 8.41 8.54
C GLN A 175 19.55 9.51 9.57
N ALA A 176 19.07 9.15 10.76
CA ALA A 176 18.70 10.11 11.81
C ALA A 176 19.89 10.94 12.30
N GLY A 177 21.13 10.43 12.16
CA GLY A 177 22.34 11.21 12.43
C GLY A 177 22.51 12.43 11.52
N GLU A 178 21.93 12.41 10.31
CA GLU A 178 21.97 13.52 9.34
C GLU A 178 20.69 14.39 9.38
N LEU A 179 19.57 13.89 9.91
CA LEU A 179 18.30 14.62 9.94
C LEU A 179 18.19 15.65 11.09
N PHE A 180 19.02 15.52 12.11
CA PHE A 180 19.05 16.41 13.29
C PHE A 180 20.32 17.26 13.37
N THR A 181 21.14 17.29 12.31
CA THR A 181 22.32 18.17 12.25
C THR A 181 21.97 19.65 12.33
N ASP A 182 20.72 19.98 11.98
CA ASP A 182 20.23 21.35 11.87
C ASP A 182 19.37 21.76 13.08
N GLY A 183 19.27 20.89 14.10
CA GLY A 183 18.53 21.15 15.34
C GLY A 183 17.01 21.01 15.21
N PHE A 184 16.32 21.13 16.35
CA PHE A 184 14.85 21.09 16.46
C PHE A 184 14.18 22.47 16.23
N GLU A 185 14.92 23.46 15.72
CA GLU A 185 14.42 24.82 15.47
C GLU A 185 13.70 24.95 14.11
#